data_AF-A0AAC8Q082-F1
#
_entry.id   AF-A0AAC8Q082-F1
#
_cell.length_a   1.000
_cell.length_b   1.000
_cell.length_c   1.000
_cell.angle_alpha   90.00
_cell.angle_beta   90.00
_cell.angle_gamma   90.00
#
_symmetry.space_group_name_H-M   'P 1'
#
loop_
_entity.id
_entity.type
_entity.pdbx_description
1 polymer ?
#
loop_
_entity_poly.entity_id
_entity_poly.type
_entity_poly.pdbx_seq_one_letter_code
_entity_poly.pdbx_strand_id
1 'polypeptide(L)'
;MSNQDPSSSNPRGTPPAGIGASSPLPSPSSSGSTLRIEVGRPRNVLREPAPWLVADSSRALDINHRITQGYIQLAHDLQGLLDPAYRPGGSTRVLCNWFAFAPHASLEAGKGMLGAYLARAIIDTAQGEPSPSVKQALDRGGLSGPDRLVAEKVAGTLRFFGLSHDVAASLGTLLSAANLDVFVDPRTLWITTWRVSRVVQDAPGATPLDKAEAVVRTLEQLLLDGNVAIYGDIATSARAYLDWRERSGGNAVKPLQVVEGFALDGATAGEARRAREYALAHVKDSPQPTHFATVLPGVGGRSLLLAAFALFEDARQTEEASERDALIGFANNYLAWHEQHNAVQPAFTPSIPRQGEVPRDALMHAMTPTLRLPLGPIAWEFSDYTERQPDRDHNLLTSKPTEYNWALFEDRWPAILDAFDVGYQHQTGLWQMPQPLIQSLDLLEVG
;
A
#
# COMPACT_ATOMS: atom_id res chain seq x y z
N MET A 1 44.74 -13.79 22.44
CA MET A 1 45.67 -13.15 23.40
C MET A 1 44.87 -12.02 24.05
N SER A 2 44.16 -12.29 25.17
CA SER A 2 44.61 -12.10 26.57
C SER A 2 44.99 -10.63 26.84
N ASN A 3 44.43 -9.89 27.80
CA ASN A 3 43.93 -10.23 29.14
C ASN A 3 43.11 -9.03 29.69
N GLN A 4 41.95 -9.29 30.34
CA GLN A 4 41.71 -9.17 31.79
C GLN A 4 41.14 -7.81 32.28
N ASP A 5 39.85 -7.89 32.64
CA ASP A 5 39.20 -7.25 33.79
C ASP A 5 39.96 -7.56 35.12
N PRO A 6 39.82 -6.76 36.22
CA PRO A 6 38.63 -6.94 37.07
C PRO A 6 38.17 -5.80 38.02
N SER A 7 36.94 -6.00 38.49
CA SER A 7 36.40 -5.68 39.84
C SER A 7 36.03 -4.23 40.16
N SER A 8 35.07 -3.88 41.01
CA SER A 8 33.89 -4.53 41.62
C SER A 8 33.23 -3.47 42.54
N SER A 9 31.98 -3.74 42.94
CA SER A 9 31.31 -3.35 44.19
C SER A 9 30.20 -2.28 44.14
N ASN A 10 29.02 -2.79 44.51
CA ASN A 10 27.79 -2.13 44.92
C ASN A 10 27.75 -2.20 46.46
N PRO A 11 27.06 -1.28 47.15
CA PRO A 11 26.00 -1.78 48.04
C PRO A 11 24.73 -0.89 48.13
N ARG A 12 23.67 -1.58 48.59
CA ARG A 12 22.26 -1.20 48.79
C ARG A 12 22.04 -0.13 49.88
N GLY A 13 20.90 0.57 49.80
CA GLY A 13 20.24 1.19 50.96
C GLY A 13 18.93 1.93 50.67
N THR A 14 17.81 1.43 51.20
CA THR A 14 16.49 2.07 51.42
C THR A 14 15.89 1.45 52.70
N PRO A 15 14.80 1.98 53.33
CA PRO A 15 14.31 3.35 53.57
C PRO A 15 14.05 3.59 55.09
N PRO A 16 13.26 4.59 55.57
CA PRO A 16 11.83 4.35 55.84
C PRO A 16 10.88 5.58 55.74
N ALA A 17 9.58 5.30 56.00
CA ALA A 17 8.37 6.10 55.86
C ALA A 17 8.02 7.06 57.04
N GLY A 18 7.06 7.96 56.82
CA GLY A 18 6.39 8.74 57.88
C GLY A 18 5.14 9.49 57.39
N ILE A 19 4.04 9.34 58.12
CA ILE A 19 2.64 9.73 57.86
C ILE A 19 2.27 10.99 58.68
N GLY A 20 1.34 11.84 58.22
CA GLY A 20 0.66 12.81 59.09
C GLY A 20 -0.33 13.75 58.37
N ALA A 21 -1.63 13.62 58.66
CA ALA A 21 -2.77 14.36 58.11
C ALA A 21 -3.16 15.62 58.92
N SER A 22 -3.89 16.58 58.31
CA SER A 22 -5.15 17.23 58.83
C SER A 22 -5.55 18.53 58.09
N SER A 23 -6.84 18.66 57.75
CA SER A 23 -7.61 19.75 57.07
C SER A 23 -7.86 21.01 57.96
N PRO A 24 -8.74 22.02 57.65
CA PRO A 24 -9.47 22.45 56.43
C PRO A 24 -9.43 23.99 56.12
N LEU A 25 -10.11 24.38 55.03
CA LEU A 25 -10.44 25.70 54.40
C LEU A 25 -11.03 26.81 55.32
N PRO A 26 -10.95 28.13 54.94
CA PRO A 26 -11.92 28.76 54.00
C PRO A 26 -11.36 29.84 53.02
N SER A 27 -12.04 29.97 51.87
CA SER A 27 -11.97 31.09 50.88
C SER A 27 -12.67 32.37 51.42
N PRO A 28 -12.84 33.51 50.69
CA PRO A 28 -12.45 33.89 49.31
C PRO A 28 -11.91 35.34 49.15
N SER A 29 -11.25 35.66 48.03
CA SER A 29 -11.34 37.01 47.43
C SER A 29 -10.83 37.06 45.99
N SER A 30 -11.72 37.60 45.15
CA SER A 30 -11.65 37.87 43.71
C SER A 30 -10.50 38.77 43.26
N SER A 31 -9.90 38.50 42.10
CA SER A 31 -9.55 39.53 41.10
C SER A 31 -9.47 38.89 39.72
N GLY A 32 -10.02 39.59 38.73
CA GLY A 32 -10.33 39.08 37.40
C GLY A 32 -9.13 38.60 36.57
N SER A 33 -9.35 37.51 35.86
CA SER A 33 -8.79 37.28 34.53
C SER A 33 -9.89 36.62 33.72
N THR A 34 -10.57 37.39 32.86
CA THR A 34 -11.46 36.85 31.83
C THR A 34 -10.58 36.08 30.84
N LEU A 35 -10.40 34.79 31.15
CA LEU A 35 -9.89 33.78 30.24
C LEU A 35 -10.67 33.88 28.93
N ARG A 36 -9.95 34.19 27.85
CA ARG A 36 -10.39 33.88 26.49
C ARG A 36 -10.79 32.42 26.48
N ILE A 37 -12.09 32.17 26.29
CA ILE A 37 -12.55 30.86 25.83
C ILE A 37 -12.01 30.74 24.41
N GLU A 38 -10.86 30.09 24.26
CA GLU A 38 -10.49 29.49 22.98
C GLU A 38 -11.59 28.48 22.67
N VAL A 39 -12.52 28.89 21.81
CA VAL A 39 -13.46 27.98 21.17
C VAL A 39 -12.59 26.97 20.44
N GLY A 40 -12.47 25.77 21.03
CA GLY A 40 -11.68 24.68 20.48
C GLY A 40 -12.06 24.50 19.02
N ARG A 41 -11.08 24.61 18.12
CA ARG A 41 -11.27 24.26 16.72
C ARG A 41 -11.83 22.83 16.68
N PRO A 42 -12.92 22.57 15.93
CA PRO A 42 -13.38 21.21 15.73
C PRO A 42 -12.22 20.43 15.11
N ARG A 43 -11.68 19.46 15.86
CA ARG A 43 -10.76 18.47 15.31
C ARG A 43 -11.56 17.67 14.29
N ASN A 44 -11.06 17.58 13.07
CA ASN A 44 -11.59 16.65 12.07
C ASN A 44 -11.25 15.24 12.59
N VAL A 45 -12.13 14.68 13.41
CA VAL A 45 -11.97 13.32 13.94
C VAL A 45 -11.91 12.39 12.74
N LEU A 46 -10.80 11.65 12.58
CA LEU A 46 -10.73 10.51 11.66
C LEU A 46 -11.96 9.64 11.89
N ARG A 47 -12.81 9.51 10.86
CA ARG A 47 -13.95 8.59 10.90
C ARG A 47 -13.44 7.19 11.22
N GLU A 48 -14.20 6.45 12.04
CA GLU A 48 -14.09 5.00 12.07
C GLU A 48 -14.09 4.47 10.62
N PRO A 49 -13.31 3.41 10.30
CA PRO A 49 -13.36 2.79 8.99
C PRO A 49 -14.82 2.57 8.62
N ALA A 50 -15.19 2.96 7.40
CA ALA A 50 -16.59 3.09 7.05
C ALA A 50 -17.35 1.79 7.42
N PRO A 51 -18.47 1.83 8.19
CA PRO A 51 -19.09 0.64 8.79
C PRO A 51 -19.41 -0.50 7.81
N TRP A 52 -19.41 -0.20 6.51
CA TRP A 52 -19.56 -1.13 5.41
C TRP A 52 -18.25 -1.82 4.93
N LEU A 53 -17.14 -1.78 5.67
CA LEU A 53 -15.84 -2.36 5.28
C LEU A 53 -15.46 -3.77 5.84
N VAL A 54 -16.40 -4.59 6.34
CA VAL A 54 -16.10 -5.91 6.99
C VAL A 54 -16.43 -7.12 6.11
N ALA A 55 -15.45 -7.91 5.67
CA ALA A 55 -15.52 -8.81 4.50
C ALA A 55 -16.53 -10.00 4.52
N ASP A 56 -17.26 -10.10 3.40
CA ASP A 56 -17.72 -11.31 2.68
C ASP A 56 -16.95 -11.27 1.33
N SER A 57 -16.68 -12.38 0.65
CA SER A 57 -15.84 -12.37 -0.58
C SER A 57 -16.42 -11.61 -1.77
N SER A 58 -17.76 -11.55 -1.91
CA SER A 58 -18.41 -10.61 -2.83
C SER A 58 -18.14 -9.15 -2.45
N ARG A 59 -18.01 -8.89 -1.15
CA ARG A 59 -17.71 -7.57 -0.58
C ARG A 59 -16.27 -7.13 -0.83
N ALA A 60 -15.29 -8.04 -0.97
CA ALA A 60 -13.89 -7.64 -1.18
C ALA A 60 -13.70 -6.93 -2.53
N LEU A 61 -14.23 -7.54 -3.61
CA LEU A 61 -14.23 -6.95 -4.95
C LEU A 61 -15.07 -5.67 -5.01
N ASP A 62 -16.24 -5.64 -4.36
CA ASP A 62 -17.07 -4.43 -4.26
C ASP A 62 -16.35 -3.29 -3.51
N ILE A 63 -15.67 -3.59 -2.39
CA ILE A 63 -14.87 -2.62 -1.65
C ILE A 63 -13.74 -2.10 -2.52
N ASN A 64 -13.01 -2.98 -3.21
CA ASN A 64 -11.92 -2.57 -4.09
C ASN A 64 -12.40 -1.72 -5.27
N HIS A 65 -13.56 -2.05 -5.87
CA HIS A 65 -14.18 -1.24 -6.91
C HIS A 65 -14.45 0.19 -6.42
N ARG A 66 -15.09 0.33 -5.25
CA ARG A 66 -15.36 1.64 -4.64
C ARG A 66 -14.09 2.41 -4.29
N ILE A 67 -13.07 1.73 -3.78
CA ILE A 67 -11.75 2.31 -3.52
C ILE A 67 -11.15 2.85 -4.83
N THR A 68 -11.20 2.07 -5.91
CA THR A 68 -10.69 2.45 -7.23
C THR A 68 -11.41 3.69 -7.77
N GLN A 69 -12.74 3.73 -7.70
CA GLN A 69 -13.53 4.90 -8.11
C GLN A 69 -13.21 6.13 -7.25
N GLY A 70 -13.07 5.95 -5.94
CA GLY A 70 -12.65 7.00 -5.03
C GLY A 70 -11.28 7.58 -5.38
N TYR A 71 -10.32 6.73 -5.71
CA TYR A 71 -9.01 7.17 -6.20
C TYR A 71 -9.11 7.93 -7.53
N ILE A 72 -9.93 7.49 -8.48
CA ILE A 72 -10.14 8.18 -9.77
C ILE A 72 -10.65 9.61 -9.52
N GLN A 73 -11.66 9.76 -8.67
CA GLN A 73 -12.18 11.09 -8.31
C GLN A 73 -11.10 11.97 -7.67
N LEU A 74 -10.36 11.43 -6.70
CA LEU A 74 -9.27 12.15 -6.03
C LEU A 74 -8.14 12.54 -6.99
N ALA A 75 -7.80 11.66 -7.93
CA ALA A 75 -6.79 11.90 -8.96
C ALA A 75 -7.14 13.13 -9.79
N HIS A 76 -8.39 13.20 -10.25
CA HIS A 76 -8.87 14.34 -11.03
C HIS A 76 -8.94 15.63 -10.20
N ASP A 77 -9.45 15.56 -8.97
CA ASP A 77 -9.58 16.74 -8.10
C ASP A 77 -8.20 17.36 -7.77
N LEU A 78 -7.23 16.51 -7.41
CA LEU A 78 -5.87 16.98 -7.09
C LEU A 78 -5.06 17.36 -8.33
N GLN A 79 -5.27 16.72 -9.48
CA GLN A 79 -4.62 17.19 -10.70
C GLN A 79 -5.20 18.53 -11.16
N GLY A 80 -6.51 18.72 -11.06
CA GLY A 80 -7.16 20.00 -11.39
C GLY A 80 -6.71 21.14 -10.47
N LEU A 81 -6.28 20.82 -9.24
CA LEU A 81 -5.62 21.77 -8.35
C LEU A 81 -4.26 22.23 -8.88
N LEU A 82 -3.44 21.31 -9.37
CA LEU A 82 -2.07 21.56 -9.82
C LEU A 82 -2.01 22.13 -11.24
N ASP A 83 -2.95 21.72 -12.10
CA ASP A 83 -3.11 22.16 -13.47
C ASP A 83 -4.56 22.62 -13.72
N PRO A 84 -4.86 23.91 -13.60
CA PRO A 84 -6.21 24.43 -13.83
C PRO A 84 -6.75 24.21 -15.26
N ALA A 85 -5.87 23.92 -16.23
CA ALA A 85 -6.26 23.58 -17.61
C ALA A 85 -6.60 22.09 -17.77
N TYR A 86 -6.23 21.25 -16.81
CA TYR A 86 -6.55 19.83 -16.80
C TYR A 86 -8.05 19.58 -16.83
N ARG A 87 -8.48 18.58 -17.61
CA ARG A 87 -9.85 18.09 -17.68
C ARG A 87 -9.84 16.56 -17.61
N PRO A 88 -10.80 15.92 -16.92
CA PRO A 88 -10.93 14.47 -16.93
C PRO A 88 -10.99 13.92 -18.37
N GLY A 89 -10.28 12.81 -18.61
CA GLY A 89 -10.11 12.23 -19.96
C GLY A 89 -9.12 12.96 -20.88
N GLY A 90 -8.51 14.06 -20.43
CA GLY A 90 -7.47 14.80 -21.13
C GLY A 90 -6.04 14.39 -20.74
N SER A 91 -5.06 15.16 -21.22
CA SER A 91 -3.66 15.11 -20.78
C SER A 91 -3.32 16.32 -19.93
N THR A 92 -2.29 16.22 -19.09
CA THR A 92 -1.73 17.33 -18.32
C THR A 92 -0.29 17.56 -18.74
N ARG A 93 0.16 18.82 -18.63
CA ARG A 93 1.57 19.22 -18.84
C ARG A 93 2.33 19.40 -17.52
N VAL A 94 1.65 19.15 -16.42
CA VAL A 94 2.21 19.22 -15.06
C VAL A 94 2.44 17.78 -14.62
N LEU A 95 3.50 17.53 -13.86
CA LEU A 95 3.79 16.19 -13.36
C LEU A 95 2.55 15.56 -12.69
N CYS A 96 2.31 14.29 -12.97
CA CYS A 96 1.22 13.55 -12.36
C CYS A 96 1.42 13.47 -10.84
N ASN A 97 0.39 13.81 -10.07
CA ASN A 97 0.39 13.60 -8.63
C ASN A 97 0.22 12.11 -8.29
N TRP A 98 0.53 11.72 -7.05
CA TRP A 98 0.46 10.34 -6.53
C TRP A 98 -0.89 9.67 -6.82
N PHE A 99 -2.00 10.41 -6.76
CA PHE A 99 -3.33 9.85 -7.00
C PHE A 99 -3.55 9.44 -8.46
N ALA A 100 -2.74 9.88 -9.43
CA ALA A 100 -2.80 9.36 -10.79
C ALA A 100 -2.35 7.89 -10.89
N PHE A 101 -1.55 7.40 -9.93
CA PHE A 101 -1.05 6.02 -9.88
C PHE A 101 -1.99 5.10 -9.10
N ALA A 102 -2.63 5.62 -8.06
CA ALA A 102 -3.42 4.85 -7.11
C ALA A 102 -4.57 4.02 -7.72
N PRO A 103 -5.34 4.50 -8.73
CA PRO A 103 -6.34 3.68 -9.41
C PRO A 103 -5.76 2.43 -10.03
N HIS A 104 -4.59 2.54 -10.66
CA HIS A 104 -3.94 1.41 -11.32
C HIS A 104 -3.46 0.37 -10.31
N ALA A 105 -2.82 0.82 -9.23
CA ALA A 105 -2.38 -0.08 -8.14
C ALA A 105 -3.58 -0.78 -7.46
N SER A 106 -4.66 -0.02 -7.23
CA SER A 106 -5.91 -0.56 -6.68
C SER A 106 -6.53 -1.61 -7.60
N LEU A 107 -6.53 -1.39 -8.91
CA LEU A 107 -7.02 -2.36 -9.89
C LEU A 107 -6.22 -3.67 -9.84
N GLU A 108 -4.89 -3.61 -9.76
CA GLU A 108 -4.06 -4.83 -9.69
C GLU A 108 -4.32 -5.63 -8.42
N ALA A 109 -4.48 -4.96 -7.28
CA ALA A 109 -4.92 -5.63 -6.06
C ALA A 109 -6.32 -6.27 -6.23
N GLY A 110 -7.23 -5.62 -6.96
CA GLY A 110 -8.52 -6.19 -7.32
C GLY A 110 -8.42 -7.44 -8.21
N LYS A 111 -7.46 -7.48 -9.15
CA LYS A 111 -7.21 -8.68 -9.97
C LYS A 111 -6.78 -9.85 -9.10
N GLY A 112 -5.90 -9.60 -8.12
CA GLY A 112 -5.51 -10.61 -7.13
C GLY A 112 -6.70 -11.13 -6.32
N MET A 113 -7.61 -10.25 -5.89
CA MET A 113 -8.85 -10.64 -5.21
C MET A 113 -9.77 -11.46 -6.13
N LEU A 114 -9.87 -11.12 -7.41
CA LEU A 114 -10.63 -11.90 -8.39
C LEU A 114 -10.02 -13.29 -8.59
N GLY A 115 -8.70 -13.39 -8.68
CA GLY A 115 -7.99 -14.67 -8.71
C GLY A 115 -8.29 -15.52 -7.47
N ALA A 116 -8.35 -14.90 -6.29
CA ALA A 116 -8.72 -15.59 -5.05
C ALA A 116 -10.18 -16.08 -5.04
N TYR A 117 -11.11 -15.26 -5.52
CA TYR A 117 -12.51 -15.65 -5.71
C TYR A 117 -12.65 -16.88 -6.62
N LEU A 118 -11.99 -16.87 -7.77
CA LEU A 118 -12.01 -18.00 -8.73
C LEU A 118 -11.34 -19.26 -8.16
N ALA A 119 -10.22 -19.10 -7.43
CA ALA A 119 -9.53 -20.20 -6.77
C ALA A 119 -10.42 -20.89 -5.71
N ARG A 120 -11.19 -20.11 -4.94
CA ARG A 120 -12.16 -20.65 -3.99
C ARG A 120 -13.30 -21.40 -4.66
N ALA A 121 -13.83 -20.90 -5.78
CA ALA A 121 -14.86 -21.61 -6.52
C ALA A 121 -14.40 -23.01 -6.99
N ILE A 122 -13.13 -23.15 -7.38
CA ILE A 122 -12.51 -24.45 -7.69
C ILE A 122 -12.46 -25.34 -6.45
N ILE A 123 -12.02 -24.80 -5.31
CA ILE A 123 -11.92 -25.54 -4.03
C ILE A 123 -13.30 -26.02 -3.58
N ASP A 124 -14.30 -25.15 -3.55
CA ASP A 124 -15.67 -25.46 -3.11
C ASP A 124 -16.29 -26.56 -3.97
N THR A 125 -16.08 -26.51 -5.29
CA THR A 125 -16.54 -27.56 -6.20
C THR A 125 -15.84 -28.89 -5.96
N ALA A 126 -14.53 -28.86 -5.68
CA ALA A 126 -13.71 -30.05 -5.44
C ALA A 126 -14.07 -30.78 -4.13
N GLN A 127 -14.66 -30.09 -3.15
CA GLN A 127 -15.14 -30.73 -1.91
C GLN A 127 -16.27 -31.74 -2.19
N GLY A 128 -17.10 -31.51 -3.22
CA GLY A 128 -18.17 -32.42 -3.64
C GLY A 128 -17.76 -33.39 -4.74
N GLU A 129 -16.93 -32.94 -5.68
CA GLU A 129 -16.56 -33.71 -6.87
C GLU A 129 -15.12 -33.44 -7.29
N PRO A 130 -14.12 -34.24 -6.85
CA PRO A 130 -12.72 -34.04 -7.24
C PRO A 130 -12.50 -34.11 -8.75
N SER A 131 -11.62 -33.27 -9.29
CA SER A 131 -11.35 -33.26 -10.73
C SER A 131 -10.34 -34.35 -11.12
N PRO A 132 -10.56 -35.10 -12.22
CA PRO A 132 -9.61 -36.09 -12.71
C PRO A 132 -8.40 -35.46 -13.41
N SER A 133 -8.41 -34.15 -13.70
CA SER A 133 -7.28 -33.42 -14.27
C SER A 133 -7.28 -31.94 -13.88
N VAL A 134 -6.11 -31.29 -13.97
CA VAL A 134 -5.97 -29.82 -13.81
C VAL A 134 -6.85 -29.06 -14.81
N LYS A 135 -6.92 -29.52 -16.06
CA LYS A 135 -7.71 -28.85 -17.11
C LYS A 135 -9.18 -28.79 -16.73
N GLN A 136 -9.75 -29.90 -16.27
CA GLN A 136 -11.15 -29.94 -15.84
C GLN A 136 -11.40 -29.10 -14.58
N ALA A 137 -10.47 -29.04 -13.64
CA ALA A 137 -10.57 -28.16 -12.48
C ALA A 137 -10.60 -26.67 -12.91
N LEU A 138 -9.74 -26.27 -13.84
CA LEU A 138 -9.72 -24.90 -14.38
C LEU A 138 -10.96 -24.58 -15.23
N ASP A 139 -11.47 -25.54 -16.00
CA ASP A 139 -12.72 -25.40 -16.74
C ASP A 139 -13.90 -25.09 -15.81
N ARG A 140 -13.97 -25.76 -14.66
CA ARG A 140 -14.99 -25.48 -13.62
C ARG A 140 -14.84 -24.09 -13.00
N GLY A 141 -13.60 -23.61 -12.86
CA GLY A 141 -13.29 -22.26 -12.40
C GLY A 141 -13.59 -21.15 -13.43
N GLY A 142 -14.01 -21.51 -14.65
CA GLY A 142 -14.38 -20.54 -15.69
C GLY A 142 -13.20 -19.80 -16.34
N LEU A 143 -11.95 -20.25 -16.14
CA LEU A 143 -10.79 -19.63 -16.79
C LEU A 143 -10.75 -19.97 -18.28
N SER A 144 -10.44 -18.96 -19.10
CA SER A 144 -10.31 -19.11 -20.55
C SER A 144 -9.14 -18.27 -21.08
N GLY A 145 -8.80 -18.44 -22.35
CA GLY A 145 -7.79 -17.63 -23.02
C GLY A 145 -6.36 -17.81 -22.48
N PRO A 146 -5.50 -16.77 -22.58
CA PRO A 146 -4.11 -16.80 -22.12
C PRO A 146 -3.96 -17.14 -20.63
N ASP A 147 -4.83 -16.60 -19.77
CA ASP A 147 -4.78 -16.79 -18.31
C ASP A 147 -4.91 -18.27 -17.93
N ARG A 148 -5.77 -19.00 -18.66
CA ARG A 148 -5.91 -20.46 -18.50
C ARG A 148 -4.62 -21.19 -18.81
N LEU A 149 -3.96 -20.89 -19.92
CA LEU A 149 -2.75 -21.61 -20.35
C LEU A 149 -1.63 -21.46 -19.31
N VAL A 150 -1.52 -20.30 -18.70
CA VAL A 150 -0.55 -20.08 -17.64
C VAL A 150 -0.97 -20.77 -16.35
N ALA A 151 -2.24 -20.65 -15.94
CA ALA A 151 -2.75 -21.38 -14.79
C ALA A 151 -2.46 -22.89 -14.92
N GLU A 152 -2.62 -23.47 -16.12
CA GLU A 152 -2.24 -24.85 -16.44
C GLU A 152 -0.74 -25.11 -16.25
N LYS A 153 0.15 -24.21 -16.71
CA LYS A 153 1.62 -24.33 -16.56
C LYS A 153 2.05 -24.29 -15.09
N VAL A 154 1.54 -23.33 -14.34
CA VAL A 154 1.81 -23.15 -12.91
C VAL A 154 1.28 -24.35 -12.14
N ALA A 155 0.03 -24.76 -12.37
CA ALA A 155 -0.57 -25.93 -11.77
C ALA A 155 0.21 -27.21 -12.10
N GLY A 156 0.67 -27.38 -13.35
CA GLY A 156 1.52 -28.50 -13.75
C GLY A 156 2.82 -28.58 -12.94
N THR A 157 3.43 -27.44 -12.64
CA THR A 157 4.64 -27.38 -11.80
C THR A 157 4.32 -27.65 -10.33
N LEU A 158 3.20 -27.13 -9.82
CA LEU A 158 2.73 -27.41 -8.46
C LEU A 158 2.39 -28.91 -8.25
N ARG A 159 1.90 -29.60 -9.29
CA ARG A 159 1.70 -31.06 -9.28
C ARG A 159 3.01 -31.81 -9.10
N PHE A 160 4.11 -31.33 -9.68
CA PHE A 160 5.43 -31.92 -9.47
C PHE A 160 5.85 -31.88 -8.00
N PHE A 161 5.45 -30.83 -7.26
CA PHE A 161 5.65 -30.71 -5.82
C PHE A 161 4.60 -31.44 -4.97
N GLY A 162 3.80 -32.33 -5.58
CA GLY A 162 2.92 -33.26 -4.88
C GLY A 162 1.52 -32.73 -4.54
N LEU A 163 1.13 -31.55 -5.05
CA LEU A 163 -0.24 -31.04 -4.85
C LEU A 163 -1.25 -31.83 -5.68
N SER A 164 -2.53 -31.89 -5.27
CA SER A 164 -3.60 -32.55 -6.04
C SER A 164 -4.01 -31.73 -7.27
N HIS A 165 -4.83 -32.28 -8.18
CA HIS A 165 -5.30 -31.52 -9.36
C HIS A 165 -6.04 -30.25 -8.98
N ASP A 166 -7.00 -30.35 -8.05
CA ASP A 166 -7.83 -29.22 -7.64
C ASP A 166 -7.03 -28.18 -6.86
N VAL A 167 -6.14 -28.62 -5.96
CA VAL A 167 -5.24 -27.71 -5.21
C VAL A 167 -4.28 -27.00 -6.15
N ALA A 168 -3.68 -27.72 -7.10
CA ALA A 168 -2.76 -27.12 -8.05
C ALA A 168 -3.49 -26.16 -9.01
N ALA A 169 -4.70 -26.50 -9.45
CA ALA A 169 -5.52 -25.64 -10.30
C ALA A 169 -5.96 -24.37 -9.57
N SER A 170 -6.43 -24.47 -8.32
CA SER A 170 -6.84 -23.29 -7.55
C SER A 170 -5.67 -22.33 -7.30
N LEU A 171 -4.50 -22.84 -6.95
CA LEU A 171 -3.30 -22.01 -6.76
C LEU A 171 -2.72 -21.50 -8.09
N GLY A 172 -2.86 -22.26 -9.17
CA GLY A 172 -2.54 -21.81 -10.52
C GLY A 172 -3.40 -20.62 -10.96
N THR A 173 -4.71 -20.68 -10.67
CA THR A 173 -5.66 -19.57 -10.87
C THR A 173 -5.35 -18.37 -9.99
N LEU A 174 -4.98 -18.60 -8.72
CA LEU A 174 -4.58 -17.52 -7.81
C LEU A 174 -3.40 -16.71 -8.40
N LEU A 175 -2.44 -17.41 -8.99
CA LEU A 175 -1.24 -16.82 -9.59
C LEU A 175 -1.48 -16.27 -10.99
N SER A 176 -2.50 -16.73 -11.73
CA SER A 176 -2.79 -16.24 -13.10
C SER A 176 -3.26 -14.79 -13.14
N ALA A 177 -3.64 -14.21 -12.00
CA ALA A 177 -3.96 -12.79 -11.89
C ALA A 177 -2.71 -11.87 -11.88
N ALA A 178 -1.50 -12.44 -11.80
CA ALA A 178 -0.25 -11.71 -11.66
C ALA A 178 0.53 -11.62 -13.00
N ASN A 179 1.74 -11.05 -13.01
CA ASN A 179 2.60 -11.05 -14.19
C ASN A 179 3.10 -12.46 -14.50
N LEU A 180 2.74 -12.97 -15.67
CA LEU A 180 2.96 -14.36 -16.05
C LEU A 180 4.13 -14.54 -17.01
N ASP A 181 4.54 -13.47 -17.69
CA ASP A 181 5.66 -13.49 -18.63
C ASP A 181 6.98 -13.80 -17.91
N VAL A 182 7.07 -13.46 -16.61
CA VAL A 182 8.20 -13.82 -15.76
C VAL A 182 8.44 -15.34 -15.65
N PHE A 183 7.40 -16.16 -15.85
CA PHE A 183 7.50 -17.63 -15.81
C PHE A 183 8.04 -18.23 -17.11
N VAL A 184 8.43 -17.41 -18.08
CA VAL A 184 9.25 -17.86 -19.21
C VAL A 184 10.64 -18.30 -18.72
N ASP A 185 11.19 -17.66 -17.68
CA ASP A 185 12.38 -18.18 -16.98
C ASP A 185 11.97 -19.39 -16.11
N PRO A 186 12.48 -20.61 -16.40
CA PRO A 186 12.15 -21.80 -15.64
C PRO A 186 12.61 -21.73 -14.17
N ARG A 187 13.65 -20.95 -13.85
CA ARG A 187 14.13 -20.77 -12.47
C ARG A 187 13.11 -20.00 -11.65
N THR A 188 12.54 -18.92 -12.22
CA THR A 188 11.47 -18.16 -11.56
C THR A 188 10.25 -19.03 -11.31
N LEU A 189 9.79 -19.76 -12.33
CA LEU A 189 8.65 -20.67 -12.21
C LEU A 189 8.88 -21.72 -11.11
N TRP A 190 10.05 -22.36 -11.13
CA TRP A 190 10.41 -23.39 -10.16
C TRP A 190 10.46 -22.87 -8.72
N ILE A 191 11.18 -21.77 -8.48
CA ILE A 191 11.33 -21.21 -7.13
C ILE A 191 10.01 -20.65 -6.60
N THR A 192 9.22 -19.94 -7.42
CA THR A 192 7.90 -19.45 -7.03
C THR A 192 6.97 -20.60 -6.65
N THR A 193 6.83 -21.62 -7.51
CA THR A 193 5.93 -22.75 -7.24
C THR A 193 6.42 -23.63 -6.09
N TRP A 194 7.73 -23.79 -5.91
CA TRP A 194 8.31 -24.44 -4.73
C TRP A 194 7.94 -23.68 -3.45
N ARG A 195 8.13 -22.36 -3.40
CA ARG A 195 7.75 -21.52 -2.24
C ARG A 195 6.25 -21.60 -1.96
N VAL A 196 5.39 -21.51 -2.97
CA VAL A 196 3.94 -21.68 -2.80
C VAL A 196 3.62 -23.07 -2.23
N SER A 197 4.24 -24.14 -2.73
CA SER A 197 4.02 -25.49 -2.21
C SER A 197 4.44 -25.62 -0.74
N ARG A 198 5.52 -24.95 -0.33
CA ARG A 198 5.97 -24.87 1.07
C ARG A 198 4.95 -24.16 1.94
N VAL A 199 4.45 -23.00 1.50
CA VAL A 199 3.41 -22.24 2.21
C VAL A 199 2.14 -23.10 2.39
N VAL A 200 1.72 -23.85 1.36
CA VAL A 200 0.57 -24.75 1.43
C VAL A 200 0.82 -25.92 2.39
N GLN A 201 2.02 -26.51 2.39
CA GLN A 201 2.35 -27.62 3.29
C GLN A 201 2.23 -27.21 4.77
N ASP A 202 2.71 -26.00 5.08
CA ASP A 202 2.74 -25.45 6.43
C ASP A 202 1.42 -24.73 6.81
N ALA A 203 0.44 -24.64 5.88
CA ALA A 203 -0.83 -23.97 6.08
C ALA A 203 -1.74 -24.69 7.10
N PRO A 204 -2.61 -23.94 7.82
CA PRO A 204 -3.63 -24.52 8.69
C PRO A 204 -4.69 -25.26 7.87
N GLY A 205 -5.28 -26.30 8.46
CA GLY A 205 -6.32 -27.13 7.82
C GLY A 205 -6.02 -28.62 7.89
N ALA A 206 -7.07 -29.45 7.85
CA ALA A 206 -6.96 -30.89 7.95
C ALA A 206 -6.70 -31.55 6.58
N THR A 207 -7.31 -30.99 5.53
CA THR A 207 -7.20 -31.51 4.16
C THR A 207 -6.29 -30.63 3.28
N PRO A 208 -5.76 -31.16 2.17
CA PRO A 208 -5.04 -30.34 1.18
C PRO A 208 -5.86 -29.18 0.62
N LEU A 209 -7.19 -29.34 0.52
CA LEU A 209 -8.09 -28.28 0.06
C LEU A 209 -8.25 -27.19 1.12
N ASP A 210 -8.39 -27.54 2.40
CA ASP A 210 -8.44 -26.57 3.52
C ASP A 210 -7.17 -25.71 3.55
N LYS A 211 -6.02 -26.36 3.34
CA LYS A 211 -4.71 -25.71 3.30
C LYS A 211 -4.58 -24.75 2.12
N ALA A 212 -5.04 -25.15 0.95
CA ALA A 212 -5.10 -24.27 -0.23
C ALA A 212 -6.04 -23.09 0.01
N GLU A 213 -7.19 -23.32 0.63
CA GLU A 213 -8.14 -22.28 0.97
C GLU A 213 -7.55 -21.26 1.95
N ALA A 214 -6.79 -21.70 2.95
CA ALA A 214 -6.08 -20.81 3.86
C ALA A 214 -5.10 -19.88 3.11
N VAL A 215 -4.35 -20.39 2.13
CA VAL A 215 -3.46 -19.57 1.28
C VAL A 215 -4.26 -18.55 0.46
N VAL A 216 -5.34 -19.00 -0.19
CA VAL A 216 -6.18 -18.14 -1.04
C VAL A 216 -6.83 -17.02 -0.22
N ARG A 217 -7.43 -17.35 0.93
CA ARG A 217 -8.02 -16.37 1.85
C ARG A 217 -6.99 -15.40 2.40
N THR A 218 -5.77 -15.88 2.70
CA THR A 218 -4.69 -15.01 3.18
C THR A 218 -4.31 -13.98 2.13
N LEU A 219 -4.21 -14.34 0.84
CA LEU A 219 -3.92 -13.38 -0.22
C LEU A 219 -5.06 -12.35 -0.37
N GLU A 220 -6.30 -12.81 -0.49
CA GLU A 220 -7.48 -11.94 -0.61
C GLU A 220 -7.51 -10.91 0.53
N GLN A 221 -7.32 -11.39 1.75
CA GLN A 221 -7.36 -10.55 2.94
C GLN A 221 -6.17 -9.60 3.04
N LEU A 222 -4.97 -10.04 2.67
CA LEU A 222 -3.78 -9.19 2.63
C LEU A 222 -3.98 -8.02 1.67
N LEU A 223 -4.47 -8.30 0.45
CA LEU A 223 -4.72 -7.28 -0.57
C LEU A 223 -5.83 -6.32 -0.12
N LEU A 224 -6.89 -6.87 0.51
CA LEU A 224 -8.01 -6.06 1.00
C LEU A 224 -7.56 -5.17 2.15
N ASP A 225 -6.88 -5.72 3.15
CA ASP A 225 -6.35 -4.98 4.29
C ASP A 225 -5.40 -3.86 3.84
N GLY A 226 -4.51 -4.15 2.89
CA GLY A 226 -3.58 -3.18 2.33
C GLY A 226 -4.32 -2.02 1.66
N ASN A 227 -5.22 -2.32 0.72
CA ASN A 227 -6.01 -1.30 0.03
C ASN A 227 -6.86 -0.46 0.98
N VAL A 228 -7.53 -1.11 1.93
CA VAL A 228 -8.34 -0.45 2.96
C VAL A 228 -7.50 0.46 3.82
N ALA A 229 -6.32 0.01 4.27
CA ALA A 229 -5.43 0.80 5.10
C ALA A 229 -4.94 2.04 4.36
N ILE A 230 -4.47 1.88 3.11
CA ILE A 230 -3.98 3.00 2.30
C ILE A 230 -5.11 3.99 1.99
N TYR A 231 -6.26 3.51 1.52
CA TYR A 231 -7.38 4.38 1.16
C TYR A 231 -7.96 5.08 2.40
N GLY A 232 -8.21 4.32 3.47
CA GLY A 232 -8.70 4.85 4.74
C GLY A 232 -7.79 5.92 5.32
N ASP A 233 -6.49 5.86 5.03
CA ASP A 233 -5.50 6.79 5.53
C ASP A 233 -5.24 7.98 4.60
N ILE A 234 -4.71 7.73 3.39
CA ILE A 234 -4.24 8.76 2.45
C ILE A 234 -5.40 9.40 1.70
N ALA A 235 -6.33 8.61 1.15
CA ALA A 235 -7.46 9.13 0.40
C ALA A 235 -8.44 9.92 1.30
N THR A 236 -8.72 9.41 2.51
CA THR A 236 -9.50 10.15 3.51
C THR A 236 -8.83 11.47 3.89
N SER A 237 -7.49 11.48 4.08
CA SER A 237 -6.75 12.70 4.40
C SER A 237 -6.80 13.72 3.26
N ALA A 238 -6.68 13.27 2.01
CA ALA A 238 -6.76 14.14 0.85
C ALA A 238 -8.16 14.74 0.66
N ARG A 239 -9.23 13.96 0.89
CA ARG A 239 -10.59 14.49 0.90
C ARG A 239 -10.77 15.54 2.00
N ALA A 240 -10.33 15.23 3.22
CA ALA A 240 -10.40 16.17 4.34
C ALA A 240 -9.60 17.46 4.06
N TYR A 241 -8.45 17.35 3.39
CA TYR A 241 -7.66 18.50 2.95
C TYR A 241 -8.41 19.34 1.92
N LEU A 242 -9.01 18.73 0.89
CA LEU A 242 -9.80 19.45 -0.13
C LEU A 242 -11.01 20.17 0.48
N ASP A 243 -11.75 19.50 1.38
CA ASP A 243 -12.89 20.08 2.10
C ASP A 243 -12.46 21.23 3.03
N TRP A 244 -11.30 21.09 3.68
CA TRP A 244 -10.72 22.16 4.49
C TRP A 244 -10.28 23.33 3.61
N ARG A 245 -9.65 23.07 2.47
CA ARG A 245 -9.15 24.06 1.52
C ARG A 245 -10.28 24.92 0.98
N GLU A 246 -11.39 24.30 0.57
CA GLU A 246 -12.58 24.99 0.08
C GLU A 246 -13.10 26.00 1.12
N ARG A 247 -13.26 25.55 2.37
CA ARG A 247 -13.70 26.40 3.49
C ARG A 247 -12.68 27.47 3.91
N SER A 248 -11.40 27.28 3.59
CA SER A 248 -10.28 28.14 3.99
C SER A 248 -9.89 29.19 2.94
N GLY A 249 -10.71 29.38 1.91
CA GLY A 249 -10.52 30.38 0.86
C GLY A 249 -10.13 29.81 -0.51
N GLY A 250 -10.16 28.49 -0.69
CA GLY A 250 -9.93 27.83 -1.97
C GLY A 250 -8.58 28.23 -2.59
N ASN A 251 -8.62 28.90 -3.74
CA ASN A 251 -7.42 29.33 -4.47
C ASN A 251 -6.55 30.36 -3.75
N ALA A 252 -7.06 31.00 -2.69
CA ALA A 252 -6.31 31.92 -1.84
C ALA A 252 -5.47 31.22 -0.76
N VAL A 253 -5.65 29.91 -0.55
CA VAL A 253 -4.91 29.13 0.44
C VAL A 253 -3.41 29.15 0.14
N LYS A 254 -2.61 29.38 1.19
CA LYS A 254 -1.15 29.40 1.12
C LYS A 254 -0.53 28.13 1.72
N PRO A 255 0.67 27.72 1.31
CA PRO A 255 1.33 26.51 1.81
C PRO A 255 1.47 26.46 3.35
N LEU A 256 1.93 27.55 3.97
CA LEU A 256 2.04 27.63 5.44
C LEU A 256 0.68 27.60 6.14
N GLN A 257 -0.38 28.08 5.49
CA GLN A 257 -1.74 27.97 6.02
C GLN A 257 -2.19 26.50 6.08
N VAL A 258 -1.72 25.64 5.17
CA VAL A 258 -1.94 24.19 5.26
C VAL A 258 -1.25 23.64 6.51
N VAL A 259 0.05 23.92 6.66
CA VAL A 259 0.86 23.42 7.80
C VAL A 259 0.30 23.84 9.16
N GLU A 260 -0.25 25.05 9.28
CA GLU A 260 -0.71 25.63 10.55
C GLU A 260 -2.23 25.50 10.77
N GLY A 261 -3.00 25.34 9.70
CA GLY A 261 -4.45 25.43 9.69
C GLY A 261 -5.15 24.09 9.43
N PHE A 262 -4.54 23.18 8.68
CA PHE A 262 -5.11 21.85 8.41
C PHE A 262 -4.69 20.88 9.53
N ALA A 263 -5.65 20.48 10.35
CA ALA A 263 -5.44 19.52 11.41
C ALA A 263 -5.58 18.09 10.86
N LEU A 264 -4.49 17.32 10.92
CA LEU A 264 -4.44 15.90 10.59
C LEU A 264 -3.98 15.12 11.83
N ASP A 265 -4.79 14.15 12.26
CA ASP A 265 -4.50 13.37 13.46
C ASP A 265 -3.17 12.60 13.34
N GLY A 266 -2.32 12.74 14.37
CA GLY A 266 -0.97 12.17 14.38
C GLY A 266 0.09 12.99 13.63
N ALA A 267 -0.29 14.09 12.96
CA ALA A 267 0.66 15.04 12.38
C ALA A 267 0.94 16.19 13.36
N THR A 268 2.15 16.76 13.30
CA THR A 268 2.47 18.00 14.01
C THR A 268 2.93 19.09 13.04
N ALA A 269 2.48 20.33 13.26
CA ALA A 269 2.85 21.46 12.42
C ALA A 269 4.37 21.71 12.42
N GLY A 270 5.04 21.45 13.56
CA GLY A 270 6.49 21.59 13.67
C GLY A 270 7.26 20.59 12.80
N GLU A 271 6.84 19.32 12.79
CA GLU A 271 7.43 18.31 11.91
C GLU A 271 7.12 18.58 10.43
N ALA A 272 5.87 18.92 10.10
CA ALA A 272 5.48 19.20 8.73
C ALA A 272 6.21 20.43 8.17
N ARG A 273 6.42 21.47 9.01
CA ARG A 273 7.24 22.64 8.63
C ARG A 273 8.67 22.23 8.30
N ARG A 274 9.32 21.43 9.15
CA ARG A 274 10.69 20.92 8.90
C ARG A 274 10.77 20.12 7.60
N ALA A 275 9.82 19.21 7.37
CA ALA A 275 9.78 18.40 6.15
C ALA A 275 9.57 19.25 4.88
N ARG A 276 8.71 20.28 4.95
CA ARG A 276 8.52 21.23 3.86
C ARG A 276 9.78 22.06 3.61
N GLU A 277 10.40 22.61 4.65
CA GLU A 277 11.63 23.40 4.54
C GLU A 277 12.77 22.58 3.91
N TYR A 278 12.90 21.30 4.30
CA TYR A 278 13.83 20.37 3.68
C TYR A 278 13.54 20.17 2.19
N ALA A 279 12.29 19.86 1.83
CA ALA A 279 11.91 19.68 0.42
C ALA A 279 12.22 20.92 -0.43
N LEU A 280 11.94 22.13 0.08
CA LEU A 280 12.26 23.38 -0.61
C LEU A 280 13.78 23.60 -0.78
N ALA A 281 14.58 23.25 0.22
CA ALA A 281 16.04 23.37 0.16
C ALA A 281 16.66 22.39 -0.85
N HIS A 282 16.02 21.24 -1.06
CA HIS A 282 16.53 20.13 -1.88
C HIS A 282 15.74 19.93 -3.18
N VAL A 283 14.81 20.83 -3.53
CA VAL A 283 13.93 20.69 -4.70
C VAL A 283 14.69 20.59 -6.03
N LYS A 284 15.92 21.12 -6.06
CA LYS A 284 16.80 21.12 -7.23
C LYS A 284 17.82 19.98 -7.25
N ASP A 285 17.82 19.11 -6.24
CA ASP A 285 18.71 17.96 -6.18
C ASP A 285 18.29 16.88 -7.18
N SER A 286 19.27 16.23 -7.80
CA SER A 286 19.06 15.13 -8.75
C SER A 286 20.08 14.00 -8.50
N PRO A 287 19.65 12.81 -8.08
CA PRO A 287 18.26 12.44 -7.74
C PRO A 287 17.75 13.16 -6.48
N GLN A 288 16.43 13.29 -6.36
CA GLN A 288 15.83 13.80 -5.12
C GLN A 288 16.14 12.84 -3.95
N PRO A 289 16.40 13.34 -2.73
CA PRO A 289 16.55 12.51 -1.55
C PRO A 289 15.29 11.66 -1.28
N THR A 290 15.47 10.36 -1.05
CA THR A 290 14.36 9.42 -0.77
C THR A 290 14.53 8.61 0.53
N HIS A 291 15.65 8.79 1.24
CA HIS A 291 15.93 8.13 2.53
C HIS A 291 15.44 8.95 3.74
N PHE A 292 14.13 9.22 3.80
CA PHE A 292 13.55 10.19 4.73
C PHE A 292 13.78 9.89 6.21
N ALA A 293 13.84 8.62 6.61
CA ALA A 293 14.18 8.26 7.99
C ALA A 293 15.57 8.78 8.45
N THR A 294 16.51 8.93 7.51
CA THR A 294 17.87 9.42 7.78
C THR A 294 17.94 10.94 7.72
N VAL A 295 17.33 11.55 6.69
CA VAL A 295 17.45 12.99 6.44
C VAL A 295 16.46 13.84 7.25
N LEU A 296 15.35 13.24 7.71
CA LEU A 296 14.32 13.87 8.54
C LEU A 296 14.08 13.05 9.82
N PRO A 297 15.08 12.91 10.70
CA PRO A 297 14.95 12.07 11.89
C PRO A 297 13.85 12.61 12.82
N GLY A 298 12.98 11.71 13.26
CA GLY A 298 11.87 12.03 14.17
C GLY A 298 10.71 12.78 13.52
N VAL A 299 10.64 12.88 12.19
CA VAL A 299 9.44 13.34 11.48
C VAL A 299 8.53 12.12 11.23
N GLY A 300 7.30 12.16 11.75
CA GLY A 300 6.33 11.08 11.53
C GLY A 300 5.74 11.09 10.13
N GLY A 301 5.33 9.93 9.61
CA GLY A 301 4.74 9.80 8.27
C GLY A 301 3.48 10.66 8.06
N ARG A 302 2.65 10.80 9.11
CA ARG A 302 1.50 11.75 9.10
C ARG A 302 1.92 13.20 8.88
N SER A 303 3.05 13.61 9.45
CA SER A 303 3.61 14.95 9.24
C SER A 303 4.21 15.10 7.83
N LEU A 304 4.75 14.03 7.23
CA LEU A 304 5.13 14.02 5.81
C LEU A 304 3.92 14.17 4.89
N LEU A 305 2.81 13.49 5.19
CA LEU A 305 1.55 13.63 4.46
C LEU A 305 1.00 15.07 4.54
N LEU A 306 1.01 15.69 5.72
CA LEU A 306 0.66 17.10 5.89
C LEU A 306 1.60 18.03 5.08
N ALA A 307 2.91 17.76 5.12
CA ALA A 307 3.89 18.52 4.35
C ALA A 307 3.68 18.39 2.84
N ALA A 308 3.28 17.21 2.37
CA ALA A 308 3.01 16.98 0.95
C ALA A 308 1.79 17.79 0.44
N PHE A 309 0.72 17.93 1.23
CA PHE A 309 -0.38 18.83 0.87
C PHE A 309 0.07 20.30 0.80
N ALA A 310 0.99 20.72 1.68
CA ALA A 310 1.59 22.04 1.59
C ALA A 310 2.46 22.19 0.33
N LEU A 311 3.22 21.15 -0.04
CA LEU A 311 4.03 21.14 -1.27
C LEU A 311 3.18 21.15 -2.54
N PHE A 312 2.00 20.54 -2.55
CA PHE A 312 1.06 20.71 -3.66
C PHE A 312 0.57 22.16 -3.80
N GLU A 313 0.38 22.89 -2.70
CA GLU A 313 0.09 24.34 -2.76
C GLU A 313 1.31 25.16 -3.22
N ASP A 314 2.52 24.80 -2.82
CA ASP A 314 3.76 25.41 -3.34
C ASP A 314 3.84 25.20 -4.85
N ALA A 315 3.65 23.97 -5.32
CA ALA A 315 3.69 23.61 -6.73
C ALA A 315 2.64 24.38 -7.53
N ARG A 316 1.40 24.46 -7.04
CA ARG A 316 0.32 25.23 -7.69
C ARG A 316 0.67 26.71 -7.87
N GLN A 317 1.40 27.30 -6.93
CA GLN A 317 1.79 28.72 -6.95
C GLN A 317 3.10 28.97 -7.71
N THR A 318 3.76 27.90 -8.16
CA THR A 318 5.05 27.97 -8.86
C THR A 318 4.83 28.10 -10.37
N GLU A 319 5.31 29.21 -10.94
CA GLU A 319 5.22 29.48 -12.38
C GLU A 319 6.20 28.60 -13.17
N GLU A 320 7.42 28.44 -12.67
CA GLU A 320 8.51 27.70 -13.29
C GLU A 320 8.20 26.20 -13.33
N ALA A 321 8.13 25.63 -14.54
CA ALA A 321 7.61 24.28 -14.73
C ALA A 321 8.47 23.20 -14.07
N SER A 322 9.81 23.33 -14.14
CA SER A 322 10.69 22.31 -13.58
C SER A 322 10.70 22.32 -12.06
N GLU A 323 10.69 23.49 -11.42
CA GLU A 323 10.50 23.61 -9.97
C GLU A 323 9.12 23.12 -9.53
N ARG A 324 8.04 23.46 -10.25
CA ARG A 324 6.69 22.94 -9.96
C ARG A 324 6.66 21.41 -9.99
N ASP A 325 7.18 20.81 -11.04
CA ASP A 325 7.20 19.35 -11.20
C ASP A 325 8.09 18.69 -10.13
N ALA A 326 9.23 19.30 -9.78
CA ALA A 326 10.08 18.81 -8.70
C ALA A 326 9.40 18.86 -7.32
N LEU A 327 8.61 19.91 -7.02
CA LEU A 327 7.79 19.99 -5.80
C LEU A 327 6.73 18.89 -5.75
N ILE A 328 6.09 18.59 -6.89
CA ILE A 328 5.14 17.48 -7.01
C ILE A 328 5.84 16.14 -6.79
N GLY A 329 7.04 15.94 -7.36
CA GLY A 329 7.86 14.76 -7.12
C GLY A 329 8.17 14.55 -5.64
N PHE A 330 8.57 15.60 -4.92
CA PHE A 330 8.80 15.54 -3.48
C PHE A 330 7.52 15.20 -2.69
N ALA A 331 6.40 15.83 -3.03
CA ALA A 331 5.11 15.53 -2.41
C ALA A 331 4.71 14.07 -2.63
N ASN A 332 4.86 13.56 -3.86
CA ASN A 332 4.60 12.16 -4.20
C ASN A 332 5.50 11.20 -3.41
N ASN A 333 6.78 11.53 -3.26
CA ASN A 333 7.73 10.73 -2.46
C ASN A 333 7.35 10.70 -0.99
N TYR A 334 6.87 11.81 -0.41
CA TYR A 334 6.37 11.84 0.97
C TYR A 334 5.10 10.99 1.15
N LEU A 335 4.15 11.08 0.20
CA LEU A 335 2.95 10.22 0.21
C LEU A 335 3.32 8.75 0.11
N ALA A 336 4.13 8.38 -0.88
CA ALA A 336 4.53 7.00 -1.12
C ALA A 336 5.37 6.44 0.02
N TRP A 337 6.26 7.23 0.63
CA TRP A 337 7.02 6.77 1.78
C TRP A 337 6.10 6.49 2.97
N HIS A 338 5.16 7.39 3.29
CA HIS A 338 4.20 7.18 4.37
C HIS A 338 3.26 6.00 4.09
N GLU A 339 2.75 5.89 2.87
CA GLU A 339 1.97 4.75 2.39
C GLU A 339 2.70 3.44 2.68
N GLN A 340 3.94 3.36 2.20
CA GLN A 340 4.70 2.13 2.18
C GLN A 340 5.25 1.80 3.56
N HIS A 341 5.90 2.75 4.23
CA HIS A 341 6.54 2.53 5.52
C HIS A 341 5.53 2.45 6.68
N ASN A 342 4.40 3.14 6.61
CA ASN A 342 3.46 3.24 7.73
C ASN A 342 2.10 2.59 7.46
N ALA A 343 1.43 2.94 6.34
CA ALA A 343 0.04 2.52 6.14
C ALA A 343 -0.10 1.04 5.76
N VAL A 344 0.73 0.55 4.83
CA VAL A 344 0.57 -0.80 4.26
C VAL A 344 1.42 -1.87 4.96
N GLN A 345 2.54 -1.51 5.61
CA GLN A 345 3.41 -2.50 6.28
C GLN A 345 2.66 -3.44 7.24
N PRO A 346 1.69 -2.97 8.06
CA PRO A 346 0.90 -3.87 8.92
C PRO A 346 0.07 -4.91 8.16
N ALA A 347 -0.28 -4.66 6.89
CA ALA A 347 -0.98 -5.64 6.06
C ALA A 347 -0.07 -6.81 5.67
N PHE A 348 1.24 -6.57 5.49
CA PHE A 348 2.23 -7.60 5.18
C PHE A 348 2.71 -8.35 6.41
N THR A 349 2.95 -7.63 7.51
CA THR A 349 3.49 -8.18 8.76
C THR A 349 2.65 -7.70 9.95
N PRO A 350 1.42 -8.24 10.12
CA PRO A 350 0.57 -7.85 11.24
C PRO A 350 1.20 -8.26 12.57
N SER A 351 1.06 -7.44 13.60
CA SER A 351 1.60 -7.73 14.94
C SER A 351 0.97 -8.96 15.58
N ILE A 352 -0.26 -9.29 15.20
CA ILE A 352 -0.98 -10.50 15.60
C ILE A 352 -1.49 -11.15 14.31
N PRO A 353 -0.96 -12.33 13.91
CA PRO A 353 -1.47 -13.08 12.78
C PRO A 353 -2.95 -13.40 12.97
N ARG A 354 -3.76 -13.31 11.91
CA ARG A 354 -5.17 -13.72 12.00
C ARG A 354 -5.26 -15.24 12.07
N GLN A 355 -6.23 -15.73 12.83
CA GLN A 355 -6.45 -17.16 12.96
C GLN A 355 -6.84 -17.77 11.61
N GLY A 356 -6.16 -18.85 11.22
CA GLY A 356 -6.43 -19.56 9.97
C GLY A 356 -5.72 -18.98 8.74
N GLU A 357 -4.90 -17.94 8.89
CA GLU A 357 -4.02 -17.45 7.82
C GLU A 357 -2.68 -18.19 7.77
N VAL A 358 -2.05 -18.19 6.59
CA VAL A 358 -0.62 -18.49 6.45
C VAL A 358 0.22 -17.23 6.72
N PRO A 359 1.54 -17.36 6.97
CA PRO A 359 2.40 -16.18 7.07
C PRO A 359 2.36 -15.33 5.79
N ARG A 360 1.86 -14.11 5.93
CA ARG A 360 1.63 -13.15 4.84
C ARG A 360 2.91 -12.76 4.11
N ASP A 361 3.99 -12.59 4.84
CA ASP A 361 5.34 -12.31 4.32
C ASP A 361 5.89 -13.48 3.50
N ALA A 362 5.68 -14.73 3.92
CA ALA A 362 6.10 -15.91 3.17
C ALA A 362 5.31 -16.05 1.86
N LEU A 363 4.00 -15.77 1.90
CA LEU A 363 3.16 -15.74 0.71
C LEU A 363 3.59 -14.63 -0.26
N MET A 364 3.82 -13.42 0.24
CA MET A 364 4.33 -12.33 -0.58
C MET A 364 5.71 -12.61 -1.15
N HIS A 365 6.60 -13.28 -0.42
CA HIS A 365 7.89 -13.69 -0.94
C HIS A 365 7.78 -14.68 -2.11
N ALA A 366 6.77 -15.55 -2.09
CA ALA A 366 6.49 -16.45 -3.20
C ALA A 366 5.96 -15.70 -4.43
N MET A 367 5.14 -14.67 -4.21
CA MET A 367 4.45 -13.89 -5.25
C MET A 367 5.23 -12.67 -5.77
N THR A 368 6.27 -12.22 -5.07
CA THR A 368 7.06 -11.04 -5.45
C THR A 368 7.55 -11.08 -6.90
N PRO A 369 8.01 -12.22 -7.46
CA PRO A 369 8.44 -12.28 -8.86
C PRO A 369 7.35 -11.91 -9.88
N THR A 370 6.08 -12.09 -9.53
CA THR A 370 4.95 -11.87 -10.43
C THR A 370 4.35 -10.47 -10.31
N LEU A 371 4.98 -9.56 -9.58
CA LEU A 371 4.44 -8.22 -9.40
C LEU A 371 4.52 -7.40 -10.69
N ARG A 372 3.43 -6.71 -10.98
CA ARG A 372 3.26 -5.82 -12.12
C ARG A 372 2.33 -4.68 -11.74
N LEU A 373 2.54 -3.54 -12.36
CA LEU A 373 1.71 -2.36 -12.25
C LEU A 373 1.48 -1.78 -13.65
N PRO A 374 0.30 -2.01 -14.26
CA PRO A 374 -0.12 -1.26 -15.44
C PRO A 374 -0.18 0.23 -15.10
N LEU A 375 0.23 1.08 -16.03
CA LEU A 375 0.21 2.53 -15.93
C LEU A 375 -0.44 3.06 -17.22
N GLY A 376 -1.69 2.64 -17.45
CA GLY A 376 -2.41 2.78 -18.70
C GLY A 376 -1.91 1.82 -19.80
N PRO A 377 -1.39 2.30 -20.93
CA PRO A 377 -0.99 1.45 -22.06
C PRO A 377 0.36 0.74 -21.85
N ILE A 378 1.11 1.14 -20.82
CA ILE A 378 2.39 0.53 -20.44
C ILE A 378 2.22 -0.24 -19.13
N ALA A 379 3.16 -1.14 -18.81
CA ALA A 379 3.22 -1.76 -17.50
C ALA A 379 4.65 -1.71 -16.98
N TRP A 380 4.77 -1.40 -15.70
CA TRP A 380 5.97 -1.65 -14.94
C TRP A 380 5.94 -3.09 -14.43
N GLU A 381 7.07 -3.79 -14.55
CA GLU A 381 7.21 -5.18 -14.14
C GLU A 381 8.37 -5.31 -13.16
N PHE A 382 8.14 -6.04 -12.06
CA PHE A 382 9.16 -6.22 -11.04
C PHE A 382 10.38 -6.98 -11.58
N SER A 383 10.16 -7.93 -12.50
CA SER A 383 11.23 -8.64 -13.21
C SER A 383 12.18 -7.68 -13.91
N ASP A 384 11.67 -6.73 -14.70
CA ASP A 384 12.48 -5.75 -15.45
C ASP A 384 13.25 -4.81 -14.53
N TYR A 385 12.66 -4.46 -13.38
CA TYR A 385 13.36 -3.73 -12.34
C TYR A 385 14.54 -4.55 -11.79
N THR A 386 14.31 -5.81 -11.41
CA THR A 386 15.36 -6.66 -10.80
C THR A 386 16.48 -7.02 -11.78
N GLU A 387 16.19 -7.13 -13.08
CA GLU A 387 17.24 -7.38 -14.09
C GLU A 387 18.30 -6.27 -14.14
N ARG A 388 17.90 -5.02 -13.85
CA ARG A 388 18.80 -3.87 -13.76
C ARG A 388 19.56 -3.77 -12.43
N GLN A 389 19.20 -4.59 -11.43
CA GLN A 389 19.89 -4.61 -10.14
C GLN A 389 21.07 -5.58 -10.13
N PRO A 390 22.06 -5.38 -9.25
CA PRO A 390 23.07 -6.39 -8.95
C PRO A 390 22.42 -7.67 -8.45
N ASP A 391 22.94 -8.81 -8.91
CA ASP A 391 22.62 -10.13 -8.38
C ASP A 391 23.07 -10.20 -6.90
N ARG A 392 22.16 -10.54 -5.99
CA ARG A 392 22.37 -10.49 -4.53
C ARG A 392 22.92 -11.79 -3.97
N ASP A 393 22.62 -12.93 -4.60
CA ASP A 393 22.97 -14.26 -4.07
C ASP A 393 24.02 -15.00 -4.91
N HIS A 394 24.31 -14.51 -6.13
CA HIS A 394 25.28 -15.06 -7.08
C HIS A 394 25.00 -16.52 -7.46
N ASN A 395 23.75 -16.96 -7.38
CA ASN A 395 23.36 -18.34 -7.61
C ASN A 395 22.68 -18.51 -8.97
N LEU A 396 23.28 -19.35 -9.83
CA LEU A 396 22.77 -19.60 -11.18
C LEU A 396 21.42 -20.33 -11.21
N LEU A 397 21.02 -20.98 -10.11
CA LEU A 397 19.76 -21.72 -9.99
C LEU A 397 18.57 -20.85 -9.55
N THR A 398 18.84 -19.65 -9.05
CA THR A 398 17.84 -18.63 -8.76
C THR A 398 17.82 -17.60 -9.89
N SER A 399 16.69 -16.91 -10.02
CA SER A 399 16.59 -15.73 -10.88
C SER A 399 16.46 -14.50 -9.98
N LYS A 400 17.00 -13.37 -10.43
CA LYS A 400 16.97 -12.10 -9.69
C LYS A 400 15.63 -11.73 -9.06
N PRO A 401 14.47 -11.83 -9.75
CA PRO A 401 13.19 -11.49 -9.13
C PRO A 401 12.84 -12.35 -7.91
N THR A 402 13.45 -13.54 -7.75
CA THR A 402 13.21 -14.43 -6.61
C THR A 402 14.05 -14.10 -5.37
N GLU A 403 14.99 -13.15 -5.46
CA GLU A 403 15.88 -12.73 -4.36
C GLU A 403 15.27 -11.64 -3.45
N TYR A 404 14.04 -11.22 -3.75
CA TYR A 404 13.36 -10.09 -3.11
C TYR A 404 12.06 -10.53 -2.47
N ASN A 405 11.63 -9.79 -1.45
CA ASN A 405 10.33 -9.96 -0.82
C ASN A 405 9.61 -8.61 -0.68
N TRP A 406 8.50 -8.44 -1.40
CA TRP A 406 7.68 -7.23 -1.37
C TRP A 406 7.11 -6.89 0.02
N ALA A 407 7.04 -7.86 0.94
CA ALA A 407 6.67 -7.60 2.33
C ALA A 407 7.72 -6.76 3.08
N LEU A 408 8.98 -6.72 2.60
CA LEU A 408 10.08 -5.96 3.19
C LEU A 408 10.14 -4.55 2.60
N PHE A 409 10.33 -3.54 3.44
CA PHE A 409 10.31 -2.14 3.00
C PHE A 409 11.51 -1.84 2.10
N GLU A 410 12.66 -2.39 2.46
CA GLU A 410 13.94 -2.21 1.78
C GLU A 410 13.92 -2.74 0.35
N ASP A 411 13.11 -3.78 0.08
CA ASP A 411 12.98 -4.37 -1.24
C ASP A 411 11.95 -3.63 -2.10
N ARG A 412 10.82 -3.19 -1.50
CA ARG A 412 9.77 -2.51 -2.26
C ARG A 412 10.06 -1.03 -2.51
N TRP A 413 10.74 -0.33 -1.59
CA TRP A 413 10.88 1.13 -1.67
C TRP A 413 11.59 1.59 -2.96
N PRO A 414 12.76 1.06 -3.33
CA PRO A 414 13.42 1.49 -4.57
C PRO A 414 12.63 1.08 -5.83
N ALA A 415 11.94 -0.06 -5.77
CA ALA A 415 11.10 -0.54 -6.88
C ALA A 415 9.89 0.37 -7.13
N ILE A 416 9.29 0.92 -6.07
CA ILE A 416 8.17 1.87 -6.16
C ILE A 416 8.62 3.21 -6.76
N LEU A 417 9.80 3.69 -6.37
CA LEU A 417 10.39 4.89 -6.97
C LEU A 417 10.64 4.69 -8.47
N ASP A 418 11.16 3.52 -8.86
CA ASP A 418 11.35 3.17 -10.26
C ASP A 418 10.02 3.09 -11.04
N ALA A 419 8.96 2.54 -10.44
CA ALA A 419 7.63 2.55 -11.04
C ALA A 419 7.07 3.97 -11.23
N PHE A 420 7.33 4.88 -10.30
CA PHE A 420 6.97 6.29 -10.43
C PHE A 420 7.74 6.96 -11.57
N ASP A 421 9.05 6.74 -11.68
CA ASP A 421 9.87 7.26 -12.76
C ASP A 421 9.36 6.80 -14.13
N VAL A 422 8.97 5.52 -14.26
CA VAL A 422 8.33 5.00 -15.47
C VAL A 422 7.01 5.73 -15.75
N GLY A 423 6.15 5.91 -14.74
CA GLY A 423 4.90 6.66 -14.92
C GLY A 423 5.12 8.12 -15.32
N TYR A 424 6.14 8.78 -14.77
CA TYR A 424 6.49 10.17 -15.11
C TYR A 424 7.01 10.31 -16.54
N GLN A 425 7.63 9.28 -17.11
CA GLN A 425 8.02 9.25 -18.53
C GLN A 425 6.80 9.05 -19.45
N HIS A 426 5.69 8.52 -18.93
CA HIS A 426 4.49 8.16 -19.68
C HIS A 426 3.22 8.83 -19.13
N GLN A 427 3.31 10.12 -18.78
CA GLN A 427 2.23 10.86 -18.08
C GLN A 427 0.85 10.74 -18.72
N THR A 428 0.75 10.85 -20.05
CA THR A 428 -0.53 10.71 -20.77
C THR A 428 -1.15 9.31 -20.58
N GLY A 429 -0.32 8.28 -20.44
CA GLY A 429 -0.76 6.92 -20.18
C GLY A 429 -1.44 6.77 -18.82
N LEU A 430 -0.91 7.42 -17.78
CA LEU A 430 -1.48 7.38 -16.43
C LEU A 430 -2.93 7.88 -16.36
N TRP A 431 -3.32 8.80 -17.26
CA TRP A 431 -4.67 9.34 -17.32
C TRP A 431 -5.68 8.45 -18.07
N GLN A 432 -5.21 7.36 -18.68
CA GLN A 432 -6.08 6.30 -19.18
C GLN A 432 -6.52 5.44 -18.00
N MET A 433 -7.56 5.90 -17.31
CA MET A 433 -8.03 5.28 -16.08
C MET A 433 -8.42 3.81 -16.31
N PRO A 434 -8.11 2.92 -15.35
CA PRO A 434 -8.41 1.50 -15.45
C PRO A 434 -9.91 1.26 -15.65
N GLN A 435 -10.24 0.28 -16.48
CA GLN A 435 -11.61 -0.21 -16.61
C GLN A 435 -11.95 -1.11 -15.40
N PRO A 436 -13.24 -1.17 -14.98
CA PRO A 436 -13.65 -2.05 -13.91
C PRO A 436 -13.41 -3.53 -14.25
N LEU A 437 -13.02 -4.31 -13.24
CA LEU A 437 -12.75 -5.74 -13.38
C LEU A 437 -14.01 -6.55 -13.72
N ILE A 438 -15.15 -6.15 -13.16
CA ILE A 438 -16.44 -6.79 -13.37
C ILE A 438 -17.39 -5.71 -13.89
N GLN A 439 -17.77 -5.82 -15.16
CA GLN A 439 -18.60 -4.82 -15.85
C GLN A 439 -19.98 -4.61 -15.19
N SER A 440 -20.52 -5.63 -14.49
CA SER A 440 -21.79 -5.50 -13.77
C SER A 440 -21.70 -4.64 -12.51
N LEU A 441 -20.50 -4.40 -11.97
CA LEU A 441 -20.33 -3.53 -10.80
C LEU A 441 -20.50 -2.04 -11.14
N ASP A 442 -20.22 -1.65 -12.38
CA ASP A 442 -20.54 -0.29 -12.88
C ASP A 442 -22.05 -0.05 -12.99
N LEU A 443 -22.84 -1.10 -13.24
CA LEU A 443 -24.29 -1.00 -13.41
C LEU A 443 -25.04 -0.82 -12.09
N LEU A 444 -24.38 -1.04 -10.93
CA LEU A 444 -24.99 -0.91 -9.61
C LEU A 444 -24.88 0.51 -9.03
N GLU A 445 -24.11 1.42 -9.65
CA GLU A 445 -23.97 2.82 -9.22
C GLU A 445 -24.77 3.80 -10.11
N VAL A 446 -25.46 3.31 -11.14
CA VAL A 446 -26.44 4.07 -11.94
C VAL A 446 -27.83 3.46 -11.73
N GLY A 447 -28.33 3.53 -10.50
CA GLY A 447 -29.66 3.10 -10.09
C GLY A 447 -30.32 4.10 -9.15
#